data_AF-A0A1C4UU12-F1
#
_entry.id   AF-A0A1C4UU12-F1
#
_cell.length_a   1.000
_cell.length_b   1.000
_cell.length_c   1.000
_cell.angle_alpha   90.00
_cell.angle_beta   90.00
_cell.angle_gamma   90.00
#
_symmetry.space_group_name_H-M   'P 1'
#
loop_
_entity.id
_entity.type
_entity.pdbx_description
1 polymer ?
#
loop_
_entity_poly.entity_id
_entity_poly.type
_entity_poly.pdbx_seq_one_letter_code
_entity_poly.pdbx_strand_id
1 'polypeptide(L)'
;MDEQAAVTIPVGDADLPADLMLPAEPTGVVLFAHGSGSSRHSPRNVAVARALNGRGLGTVLVDLLTPAEDEVDARTAELRFDIGLLASRLAGIVDWLAVQRPAGDVKIGLFGASTGAAAALVAASSRANRVGAVVSRGGRPDLAGSALAQVRTPTLLLVGGLDEEVISLNERAAVELGDVAELRIVPGATHLFEEPGTLEQVADQAGAWFTTHLNR
;
A
#
# COMPACT_ATOMS: atom_id res chain seq x y z
N MET A 1 -12.73 -11.01 -19.32
CA MET A 1 -11.39 -10.51 -19.65
C MET A 1 -11.20 -9.34 -18.73
N ASP A 2 -10.39 -9.51 -17.69
CA ASP A 2 -10.17 -8.46 -16.70
C ASP A 2 -9.26 -7.42 -17.35
N GLU A 3 -9.79 -6.22 -17.60
CA GLU A 3 -9.09 -5.17 -18.34
C GLU A 3 -8.57 -4.11 -17.37
N GLN A 4 -7.31 -3.72 -17.54
CA GLN A 4 -6.71 -2.62 -16.79
C GLN A 4 -7.16 -1.30 -17.41
N ALA A 5 -7.80 -0.44 -16.63
CA ALA A 5 -8.28 0.87 -17.05
C ALA A 5 -7.45 1.99 -16.40
N ALA A 6 -6.96 2.92 -17.21
CA ALA A 6 -6.42 4.17 -16.71
C ALA A 6 -7.58 5.09 -16.28
N VAL A 7 -7.53 5.58 -15.05
CA VAL A 7 -8.55 6.43 -14.44
C VAL A 7 -7.91 7.62 -13.73
N THR A 8 -8.72 8.62 -13.44
CA THR A 8 -8.33 9.78 -12.62
C THR A 8 -9.21 9.82 -11.38
N ILE A 9 -8.60 9.82 -10.20
CA ILE A 9 -9.30 9.80 -8.92
C ILE A 9 -9.23 11.21 -8.30
N PRO A 10 -10.36 11.91 -8.18
CA PRO A 10 -10.41 13.21 -7.54
C PRO A 10 -10.30 13.09 -6.01
N VAL A 11 -9.35 13.80 -5.41
CA VAL A 11 -9.14 13.90 -3.96
C VAL A 11 -8.94 15.36 -3.56
N GLY A 12 -10.00 15.98 -3.04
CA GLY A 12 -10.02 17.43 -2.82
C GLY A 12 -9.82 18.15 -4.16
N ASP A 13 -8.80 19.00 -4.23
CA ASP A 13 -8.46 19.76 -5.44
C ASP A 13 -7.42 19.04 -6.34
N ALA A 14 -7.10 17.77 -6.08
CA ALA A 14 -6.17 17.00 -6.92
C ALA A 14 -6.84 15.91 -7.73
N ASP A 15 -6.39 15.80 -8.97
CA ASP A 15 -6.71 14.74 -9.90
C ASP A 15 -5.55 13.75 -9.96
N LEU A 16 -5.71 12.60 -9.29
CA LEU A 16 -4.64 11.62 -9.15
C LEU A 16 -4.75 10.54 -10.23
N PRO A 17 -3.73 10.36 -11.09
CA PRO A 17 -3.76 9.32 -12.11
C PRO A 17 -3.56 7.94 -11.47
N ALA A 18 -4.40 6.99 -11.86
CA ALA A 18 -4.37 5.63 -11.35
C ALA A 18 -4.65 4.60 -12.45
N ASP A 19 -4.12 3.40 -12.27
CA ASP A 19 -4.46 2.23 -13.06
C ASP A 19 -5.31 1.30 -12.18
N LEU A 20 -6.55 1.08 -12.61
CA LEU A 20 -7.53 0.23 -11.95
C LEU A 20 -7.66 -1.09 -12.71
N MET A 21 -7.49 -2.20 -12.00
CA MET A 21 -7.76 -3.54 -12.53
C MET A 21 -8.75 -4.22 -11.60
N LEU A 22 -9.87 -4.69 -12.15
CA LEU A 22 -10.90 -5.40 -11.40
C LEU A 22 -11.19 -6.76 -12.05
N PRO A 23 -11.09 -7.87 -11.32
CA PRO A 23 -11.66 -9.13 -11.77
C PRO A 23 -13.19 -9.05 -11.79
N ALA A 24 -13.86 -9.97 -12.49
CA ALA A 24 -15.32 -9.98 -12.62
C ALA A 24 -16.07 -10.00 -11.27
N GLU A 25 -15.54 -10.74 -10.28
CA GLU A 25 -16.08 -10.82 -8.92
C GLU A 25 -14.94 -10.60 -7.92
N PRO A 26 -14.56 -9.34 -7.64
CA PRO A 26 -13.48 -9.06 -6.72
C PRO A 26 -13.88 -9.43 -5.30
N THR A 27 -13.01 -10.15 -4.59
CA THR A 27 -13.20 -10.45 -3.15
C THR A 27 -12.74 -9.31 -2.24
N GLY A 28 -12.07 -8.31 -2.81
CA GLY A 28 -11.49 -7.16 -2.15
C GLY A 28 -10.76 -6.30 -3.18
N VAL A 29 -10.45 -5.05 -2.82
CA VAL A 29 -9.64 -4.15 -3.65
C VAL A 29 -8.42 -3.68 -2.88
N VAL A 30 -7.23 -3.76 -3.48
CA VAL A 30 -5.96 -3.36 -2.85
C VAL A 30 -5.43 -2.09 -3.50
N LEU A 31 -5.32 -1.03 -2.70
CA LEU A 31 -4.76 0.26 -3.10
C LEU A 31 -3.26 0.31 -2.78
N PHE A 32 -2.45 0.57 -3.80
CA PHE A 32 -0.99 0.62 -3.69
C PHE A 32 -0.51 2.04 -3.42
N ALA A 33 0.22 2.23 -2.31
CA ALA A 33 1.02 3.41 -2.03
C ALA A 33 2.48 3.11 -2.39
N HIS A 34 2.97 3.74 -3.47
CA HIS A 34 4.36 3.58 -3.89
C HIS A 34 5.34 4.29 -2.94
N GLY A 35 6.61 3.89 -2.99
CA GLY A 35 7.68 4.58 -2.27
C GLY A 35 8.05 5.92 -2.93
N SER A 36 8.83 6.73 -2.20
CA SER A 36 9.31 8.03 -2.67
C SER A 36 10.09 7.91 -3.98
N GLY A 37 9.80 8.78 -4.95
CA GLY A 37 10.43 8.77 -6.27
C GLY A 37 10.03 7.57 -7.16
N SER A 38 8.99 6.82 -6.77
CA SER A 38 8.37 5.79 -7.59
C SER A 38 7.01 6.28 -8.11
N SER A 39 6.30 5.42 -8.85
CA SER A 39 5.00 5.74 -9.45
C SER A 39 4.14 4.48 -9.55
N ARG A 40 2.91 4.64 -10.03
CA ARG A 40 1.98 3.55 -10.37
C ARG A 40 2.57 2.54 -11.38
N HIS A 41 3.58 2.96 -12.16
CA HIS A 41 4.28 2.08 -13.11
C HIS A 41 5.47 1.31 -12.51
N SER A 42 5.67 1.36 -11.19
CA SER A 42 6.73 0.61 -10.50
C SER A 42 6.69 -0.88 -10.88
N PRO A 43 7.74 -1.45 -11.53
CA PRO A 43 7.71 -2.84 -11.98
C PRO A 43 7.43 -3.83 -10.84
N ARG A 44 7.96 -3.53 -9.65
CA ARG A 44 7.74 -4.33 -8.44
C ARG A 44 6.28 -4.32 -7.99
N ASN A 45 5.66 -3.13 -7.92
CA ASN A 45 4.26 -3.03 -7.49
C ASN A 45 3.32 -3.61 -8.55
N VAL A 46 3.62 -3.43 -9.84
CA VAL A 46 2.88 -4.04 -10.95
C VAL A 46 2.96 -5.57 -10.88
N ALA A 47 4.14 -6.14 -10.59
CA ALA A 47 4.30 -7.59 -10.43
C ALA A 47 3.48 -8.12 -9.24
N VAL A 48 3.55 -7.46 -8.08
CA VAL A 48 2.72 -7.82 -6.92
C VAL A 48 1.24 -7.69 -7.25
N ALA A 49 0.81 -6.59 -7.86
CA ALA A 49 -0.58 -6.37 -8.23
C ALA A 49 -1.11 -7.48 -9.15
N ARG A 50 -0.35 -7.89 -10.17
CA ARG A 50 -0.70 -9.01 -11.05
C ARG A 50 -0.89 -10.33 -10.29
N ALA A 51 -0.01 -10.61 -9.32
CA ALA A 51 -0.15 -11.79 -8.47
C ALA A 51 -1.39 -11.71 -7.57
N LEU A 52 -1.74 -10.54 -7.06
CA LEU A 52 -3.00 -10.32 -6.31
C LEU A 52 -4.22 -10.49 -7.23
N ASN A 53 -4.16 -10.00 -8.46
CA ASN A 53 -5.24 -10.18 -9.44
C ASN A 53 -5.47 -11.67 -9.75
N GLY A 54 -4.40 -12.46 -9.88
CA GLY A 54 -4.49 -13.92 -10.02
C GLY A 54 -5.17 -14.63 -8.82
N ARG A 55 -5.33 -13.94 -7.69
CA ARG A 55 -6.04 -14.41 -6.49
C ARG A 55 -7.46 -13.83 -6.36
N GLY A 56 -7.98 -13.16 -7.39
CA GLY A 56 -9.33 -12.58 -7.38
C GLY A 56 -9.46 -11.27 -6.59
N LEU A 57 -8.35 -10.56 -6.38
CA LEU A 57 -8.35 -9.22 -5.79
C LEU A 57 -8.31 -8.15 -6.89
N GLY A 58 -9.13 -7.11 -6.76
CA GLY A 58 -8.96 -5.89 -7.53
C GLY A 58 -7.74 -5.11 -7.05
N THR A 59 -7.12 -4.32 -7.93
CA THR A 59 -5.94 -3.51 -7.60
C THR A 59 -6.06 -2.10 -8.15
N VAL A 60 -5.56 -1.14 -7.37
CA VAL A 60 -5.47 0.28 -7.75
C VAL A 60 -4.02 0.71 -7.55
N LEU A 61 -3.31 1.00 -8.63
CA LEU A 61 -1.98 1.59 -8.58
C LEU A 61 -2.12 3.07 -8.90
N VAL A 62 -1.77 3.95 -7.97
CA VAL A 62 -2.03 5.38 -8.07
C VAL A 62 -0.74 6.17 -7.89
N ASP A 63 -0.60 7.30 -8.56
CA ASP A 63 0.38 8.32 -8.18
C ASP A 63 -0.25 9.23 -7.12
N LEU A 64 0.41 9.34 -5.96
CA LEU A 64 -0.10 10.15 -4.84
C LEU A 64 0.15 11.65 -5.01
N LEU A 65 0.95 12.03 -6.00
CA LEU A 65 1.16 13.39 -6.45
C LEU A 65 0.49 13.58 -7.81
N THR A 66 -0.07 14.76 -8.03
CA THR A 66 -0.48 15.19 -9.37
C THR A 66 0.73 15.31 -10.29
N PRO A 67 0.56 15.25 -11.63
CA PRO A 67 1.67 15.47 -12.55
C PRO A 67 2.41 16.80 -12.33
N ALA A 68 1.69 17.86 -11.97
CA ALA A 68 2.27 19.16 -11.68
C ALA A 68 3.08 19.17 -10.36
N GLU A 69 2.59 18.50 -9.32
CA GLU A 69 3.33 18.30 -8.07
C GLU A 69 4.59 17.45 -8.31
N ASP A 70 4.50 16.39 -9.11
CA ASP A 70 5.62 15.50 -9.43
C ASP A 70 6.74 16.23 -10.20
N GLU A 71 6.40 17.10 -11.16
CA GLU A 71 7.37 17.93 -11.87
C GLU A 71 8.17 18.87 -10.95
N VAL A 72 7.53 19.41 -9.91
CA VAL A 72 8.19 20.25 -8.91
C VAL A 72 9.02 19.39 -7.97
N ASP A 73 8.43 18.31 -7.46
CA ASP A 73 9.06 17.39 -6.51
C ASP A 73 10.27 16.66 -7.12
N ALA A 74 10.31 16.44 -8.43
CA ALA A 74 11.49 15.93 -9.12
C ALA A 74 12.74 16.81 -8.92
N ARG A 75 12.56 18.10 -8.59
CA ARG A 75 13.66 19.04 -8.29
C ARG A 75 13.85 19.29 -6.80
N THR A 76 12.78 19.28 -6.02
CA THR A 76 12.81 19.68 -4.60
C THR A 76 12.86 18.50 -3.63
N ALA A 77 12.29 17.35 -4.03
CA ALA A 77 12.05 16.18 -3.20
C ALA A 77 11.25 16.45 -1.91
N GLU A 78 10.52 17.56 -1.84
CA GLU A 78 9.80 17.99 -0.64
C GLU A 78 8.52 17.18 -0.40
N LEU A 79 7.77 16.86 -1.45
CA LEU A 79 6.45 16.24 -1.36
C LEU A 79 6.54 14.73 -1.18
N ARG A 80 7.53 14.07 -1.82
CA ARG A 80 7.70 12.61 -1.73
C ARG A 80 8.02 12.10 -0.33
N PHE A 81 8.39 12.99 0.60
CA PHE A 81 8.66 12.67 2.01
C PHE A 81 7.64 13.27 2.97
N ASP A 82 6.66 14.03 2.48
CA ASP A 82 5.55 14.54 3.30
C ASP A 82 4.53 13.42 3.54
N ILE A 83 4.74 12.65 4.61
CA ILE A 83 3.86 11.54 4.99
C ILE A 83 2.43 12.04 5.27
N GLY A 84 2.27 13.26 5.77
CA GLY A 84 0.96 13.85 6.03
C GLY A 84 0.17 14.05 4.73
N LEU A 85 0.80 14.66 3.72
CA LEU A 85 0.23 14.80 2.39
C LEU A 85 -0.11 13.43 1.78
N LEU A 86 0.86 12.52 1.70
CA LEU A 86 0.68 11.20 1.08
C LEU A 86 -0.43 10.39 1.75
N ALA A 87 -0.50 10.41 3.09
CA ALA A 87 -1.56 9.74 3.85
C ALA A 87 -2.93 10.39 3.61
N SER A 88 -3.01 11.71 3.49
CA SER A 88 -4.26 12.42 3.20
C SER A 88 -4.79 12.07 1.81
N ARG A 89 -3.91 11.97 0.81
CA ARG A 89 -4.23 11.53 -0.55
C ARG A 89 -4.77 10.10 -0.53
N LEU A 90 -4.06 9.20 0.15
CA LEU A 90 -4.46 7.81 0.26
C LEU A 90 -5.82 7.63 0.97
N ALA A 91 -6.04 8.37 2.06
CA ALA A 91 -7.33 8.37 2.77
C ALA A 91 -8.48 8.89 1.87
N GLY A 92 -8.22 9.92 1.07
CA GLY A 92 -9.18 10.43 0.08
C GLY A 92 -9.52 9.41 -1.00
N ILE A 93 -8.55 8.63 -1.48
CA ILE A 93 -8.80 7.54 -2.44
C ILE A 93 -9.62 6.43 -1.80
N VAL A 94 -9.32 6.04 -0.56
CA VAL A 94 -10.14 5.08 0.20
C VAL A 94 -11.59 5.55 0.29
N ASP A 95 -11.79 6.84 0.58
CA ASP A 95 -13.11 7.44 0.67
C ASP A 95 -13.82 7.45 -0.69
N TRP A 96 -13.11 7.78 -1.77
CA TRP A 96 -13.63 7.74 -3.14
C TRP A 96 -14.03 6.32 -3.55
N LEU A 97 -13.20 5.31 -3.31
CA LEU A 97 -13.49 3.91 -3.61
C LEU A 97 -14.72 3.41 -2.86
N ALA A 98 -14.89 3.81 -1.60
CA ALA A 98 -16.04 3.43 -0.79
C ALA A 98 -17.37 4.06 -1.26
N VAL A 99 -17.30 5.23 -1.91
CA VAL A 99 -18.47 5.97 -2.43
C VAL A 99 -18.81 5.55 -3.86
N GLN A 100 -17.83 5.57 -4.77
CA GLN A 100 -18.05 5.24 -6.18
C GLN A 100 -18.22 3.74 -6.40
N ARG A 101 -17.69 2.91 -5.50
CA ARG A 101 -17.81 1.45 -5.50
C ARG A 101 -17.59 0.82 -6.88
N PRO A 102 -16.48 1.14 -7.59
CA PRO A 102 -16.22 0.53 -8.89
C PRO A 102 -16.06 -1.00 -8.81
N ALA A 103 -15.64 -1.51 -7.64
CA ALA A 103 -15.50 -2.93 -7.33
C ALA A 103 -16.69 -3.51 -6.55
N GLY A 104 -17.81 -2.79 -6.45
CA GLY A 104 -18.93 -3.16 -5.57
C GLY A 104 -18.66 -2.88 -4.09
N ASP A 105 -19.44 -3.52 -3.21
CA ASP A 105 -19.34 -3.36 -1.75
C ASP A 105 -18.29 -4.30 -1.14
N VAL A 106 -17.05 -4.16 -1.61
CA VAL A 106 -15.92 -4.99 -1.18
C VAL A 106 -15.00 -4.20 -0.25
N LYS A 107 -14.30 -4.90 0.64
CA LYS A 107 -13.34 -4.28 1.55
C LYS A 107 -12.11 -3.77 0.80
N ILE A 108 -11.54 -2.70 1.34
CA ILE A 108 -10.33 -2.07 0.82
C ILE A 108 -9.12 -2.51 1.65
N GLY A 109 -8.06 -2.98 1.00
CA GLY A 109 -6.74 -3.19 1.58
C GLY A 109 -5.75 -2.11 1.13
N LEU A 110 -4.74 -1.83 1.94
CA LEU A 110 -3.65 -0.93 1.58
C LEU A 110 -2.34 -1.71 1.47
N PHE A 111 -1.64 -1.55 0.35
CA PHE A 111 -0.29 -2.07 0.17
C PHE A 111 0.68 -0.89 0.06
N GLY A 112 1.49 -0.69 1.09
CA GLY A 112 2.49 0.38 1.14
C GLY A 112 3.91 -0.14 0.95
N ALA A 113 4.67 0.51 0.08
CA ALA A 113 6.08 0.19 -0.18
C ALA A 113 7.00 1.30 0.34
N SER A 114 8.06 0.94 1.08
CA SER A 114 9.02 1.92 1.63
C SER A 114 8.29 3.03 2.42
N THR A 115 8.48 4.30 2.08
CA THR A 115 7.75 5.46 2.67
C THR A 115 6.23 5.40 2.47
N GLY A 116 5.75 4.77 1.40
CA GLY A 116 4.33 4.52 1.17
C GLY A 116 3.69 3.66 2.26
N ALA A 117 4.47 2.84 2.98
CA ALA A 117 3.98 2.09 4.14
C ALA A 117 3.58 3.00 5.31
N ALA A 118 4.35 4.06 5.56
CA ALA A 118 4.00 5.03 6.59
C ALA A 118 2.68 5.72 6.26
N ALA A 119 2.53 6.18 5.01
CA ALA A 119 1.29 6.80 4.53
C ALA A 119 0.09 5.84 4.63
N ALA A 120 0.29 4.55 4.29
CA ALA A 120 -0.74 3.51 4.45
C ALA A 120 -1.20 3.33 5.89
N LEU A 121 -0.26 3.29 6.84
CA LEU A 121 -0.58 3.14 8.27
C LEU A 121 -1.29 4.37 8.82
N VAL A 122 -0.84 5.58 8.46
CA VAL A 122 -1.51 6.82 8.86
C VAL A 122 -2.94 6.87 8.30
N ALA A 123 -3.13 6.56 7.01
CA ALA A 123 -4.45 6.50 6.39
C ALA A 123 -5.36 5.48 7.09
N ALA A 124 -4.85 4.26 7.34
CA ALA A 124 -5.58 3.19 8.02
C ALA A 124 -6.02 3.59 9.44
N SER A 125 -5.18 4.29 10.20
CA SER A 125 -5.54 4.76 11.55
C SER A 125 -6.76 5.67 11.56
N SER A 126 -6.94 6.48 10.50
CA SER A 126 -8.07 7.41 10.34
C SER A 126 -9.29 6.81 9.63
N ARG A 127 -9.17 5.60 9.05
CA ARG A 127 -10.20 4.94 8.23
C ARG A 127 -10.39 3.47 8.60
N ALA A 128 -10.29 3.15 9.90
CA ALA A 128 -10.39 1.79 10.41
C ALA A 128 -11.69 1.03 10.01
N ASN A 129 -12.78 1.75 9.73
CA ASN A 129 -14.06 1.16 9.29
C ASN A 129 -14.12 0.86 7.78
N ARG A 130 -13.16 1.36 6.99
CA ARG A 130 -13.10 1.21 5.52
C ARG A 130 -11.93 0.35 5.07
N VAL A 131 -10.81 0.42 5.79
CA VAL A 131 -9.61 -0.37 5.51
C VAL A 131 -9.66 -1.68 6.29
N GLY A 132 -9.73 -2.80 5.58
CA GLY A 132 -9.81 -4.14 6.14
C GLY A 132 -8.45 -4.78 6.45
N ALA A 133 -7.38 -4.37 5.75
CA ALA A 133 -6.03 -4.89 5.95
C ALA A 133 -4.95 -3.94 5.42
N VAL A 134 -3.76 -3.98 6.02
CA VAL A 134 -2.56 -3.28 5.54
C VAL A 134 -1.43 -4.28 5.33
N VAL A 135 -0.66 -4.09 4.26
CA VAL A 135 0.64 -4.74 4.05
C VAL A 135 1.71 -3.66 3.85
N SER A 136 2.78 -3.72 4.63
CA SER A 136 3.97 -2.87 4.52
C SER A 136 5.12 -3.70 3.94
N ARG A 137 5.64 -3.35 2.76
CA ARG A 137 6.78 -4.03 2.12
C ARG A 137 8.05 -3.20 2.21
N GLY A 138 9.06 -3.68 2.94
CA GLY A 138 10.31 -2.97 3.18
C GLY A 138 10.06 -1.56 3.70
N GLY A 139 8.99 -1.41 4.49
CA GLY A 139 8.41 -0.11 4.80
C GLY A 139 9.18 0.62 5.88
N ARG A 140 8.91 1.93 5.98
CA ARG A 140 9.36 2.81 7.07
C ARG A 140 8.19 3.15 8.01
N PRO A 141 7.58 2.17 8.70
CA PRO A 141 6.41 2.41 9.55
C PRO A 141 6.72 3.39 10.70
N ASP A 142 7.99 3.51 11.10
CA ASP A 142 8.46 4.51 12.06
C ASP A 142 8.09 5.95 11.69
N LEU A 143 7.99 6.25 10.38
CA LEU A 143 7.61 7.58 9.90
C LEU A 143 6.11 7.87 10.09
N ALA A 144 5.28 6.89 10.44
CA ALA A 144 3.88 7.12 10.81
C ALA A 144 3.74 7.75 12.21
N GLY A 145 4.80 7.73 13.02
CA GLY A 145 4.84 8.32 14.36
C GLY A 145 3.68 7.86 15.23
N SER A 146 3.05 8.80 15.96
CA SER A 146 1.96 8.50 16.89
C SER A 146 0.72 7.84 16.28
N ALA A 147 0.59 7.83 14.94
CA ALA A 147 -0.52 7.15 14.28
C ALA A 147 -0.45 5.63 14.42
N LEU A 148 0.75 5.05 14.62
CA LEU A 148 0.93 3.60 14.81
C LEU A 148 0.04 3.04 15.93
N ALA A 149 0.07 3.70 17.10
CA ALA A 149 -0.74 3.30 18.26
C ALA A 149 -2.26 3.39 18.03
N GLN A 150 -2.70 4.05 16.95
CA GLN A 150 -4.11 4.21 16.58
C GLN A 150 -4.55 3.27 15.47
N VAL A 151 -3.64 2.52 14.84
CA VAL A 151 -4.01 1.51 13.86
C VAL A 151 -4.77 0.38 14.58
N ARG A 152 -5.93 0.03 14.04
CA ARG A 152 -6.78 -1.08 14.51
C ARG A 152 -6.96 -2.16 13.45
N THR A 153 -6.37 -1.96 12.29
CA THR A 153 -6.51 -2.81 11.12
C THR A 153 -5.40 -3.88 11.11
N PRO A 154 -5.72 -5.16 10.81
CA PRO A 154 -4.72 -6.20 10.62
C PRO A 154 -3.61 -5.75 9.68
N THR A 155 -2.38 -5.73 10.17
CA THR A 155 -1.21 -5.17 9.50
C THR A 155 -0.11 -6.21 9.39
N LEU A 156 0.31 -6.52 8.17
CA LEU A 156 1.47 -7.37 7.89
C LEU A 156 2.68 -6.49 7.54
N LEU A 157 3.76 -6.63 8.31
CA LEU A 157 5.05 -6.02 8.02
C LEU A 157 5.95 -7.08 7.34
N LEU A 158 6.33 -6.86 6.09
CA LEU A 158 7.23 -7.71 5.31
C LEU A 158 8.57 -7.01 5.16
N VAL A 159 9.65 -7.60 5.68
CA VAL A 159 10.99 -7.01 5.66
C VAL A 159 12.00 -7.97 5.06
N GLY A 160 12.95 -7.45 4.28
CA GLY A 160 14.02 -8.27 3.73
C GLY A 160 15.02 -8.68 4.80
N GLY A 161 15.40 -9.96 4.82
CA GLY A 161 16.29 -10.53 5.83
C GLY A 161 17.73 -10.00 5.81
N LEU A 162 18.12 -9.27 4.76
CA LEU A 162 19.42 -8.61 4.62
C LEU A 162 19.34 -7.09 4.88
N ASP A 163 18.19 -6.57 5.33
CA ASP A 163 17.95 -5.15 5.61
C ASP A 163 17.84 -4.90 7.13
N GLU A 164 18.97 -5.08 7.84
CA GLU A 164 19.03 -5.05 9.31
C GLU A 164 18.45 -3.77 9.94
N GLU A 165 18.65 -2.62 9.28
CA GLU A 165 18.11 -1.34 9.75
C GLU A 165 16.58 -1.35 9.69
N VAL A 166 16.01 -1.75 8.55
CA VAL A 166 14.56 -1.80 8.37
C VAL A 166 13.92 -2.89 9.23
N ILE A 167 14.62 -4.00 9.50
CA ILE A 167 14.17 -5.01 10.47
C ILE A 167 13.99 -4.35 11.84
N SER A 168 15.04 -3.70 12.35
CA SER A 168 15.02 -3.03 13.65
C SER A 168 13.91 -1.98 13.76
N LEU A 169 13.64 -1.24 12.68
CA LEU A 169 12.56 -0.24 12.62
C LEU A 169 11.18 -0.89 12.67
N ASN A 170 10.97 -1.99 11.92
CA ASN A 170 9.69 -2.69 11.86
C ASN A 170 9.42 -3.49 13.14
N GLU A 171 10.43 -4.03 13.81
CA GLU A 171 10.27 -4.67 15.13
C GLU A 171 9.73 -3.67 16.17
N ARG A 172 10.29 -2.45 16.21
CA ARG A 172 9.77 -1.39 17.09
C ARG A 172 8.33 -1.00 16.73
N ALA A 173 8.05 -0.81 15.44
CA ALA A 173 6.70 -0.49 15.00
C ALA A 173 5.69 -1.61 15.30
N ALA A 174 6.09 -2.89 15.20
CA ALA A 174 5.24 -4.02 15.56
C ALA A 174 4.85 -3.99 17.04
N VAL A 175 5.76 -3.59 17.93
CA VAL A 175 5.45 -3.40 19.37
C VAL A 175 4.40 -2.30 19.58
N GLU A 176 4.51 -1.18 18.86
CA GLU A 176 3.54 -0.07 18.96
C GLU A 176 2.17 -0.42 18.37
N LEU A 177 2.16 -1.21 17.29
CA LEU A 177 0.94 -1.72 16.67
C LEU A 177 0.25 -2.79 17.55
N GLY A 178 1.02 -3.54 18.34
CA GLY A 178 0.50 -4.57 19.23
C GLY A 178 -0.16 -5.73 18.48
N ASP A 179 -1.30 -6.20 18.98
CA ASP A 179 -1.95 -7.45 18.53
C ASP A 179 -2.47 -7.41 17.08
N VAL A 180 -2.52 -6.23 16.44
CA VAL A 180 -2.93 -6.12 15.04
C VAL A 180 -1.76 -6.32 14.06
N ALA A 181 -0.52 -6.37 14.55
CA ALA A 181 0.66 -6.53 13.71
C ALA A 181 1.18 -7.97 13.65
N GLU A 182 1.57 -8.38 12.46
CA GLU A 182 2.40 -9.54 12.23
C GLU A 182 3.65 -9.12 11.44
N LEU A 183 4.84 -9.42 11.96
CA LEU A 183 6.11 -9.18 11.27
C LEU A 183 6.62 -10.48 10.66
N ARG A 184 6.95 -10.45 9.37
CA ARG A 184 7.61 -11.57 8.68
C ARG A 184 8.86 -11.10 7.95
N ILE A 185 9.90 -11.91 8.09
CA ILE A 185 11.19 -11.71 7.42
C ILE A 185 11.23 -12.55 6.14
N VAL A 186 11.57 -11.93 5.02
CA VAL A 186 11.80 -12.59 3.73
C VAL A 186 13.29 -12.95 3.63
N PRO A 187 13.67 -14.22 3.75
CA PRO A 187 15.07 -14.62 3.79
C PRO A 187 15.79 -14.29 2.48
N GLY A 188 17.03 -13.81 2.59
CA GLY A 188 17.87 -13.50 1.44
C GLY A 188 17.49 -12.26 0.64
N ALA A 189 16.48 -11.49 1.07
CA ALA A 189 16.05 -10.28 0.40
C ALA A 189 16.73 -9.03 0.97
N THR A 190 17.16 -8.13 0.09
CA THR A 190 17.53 -6.75 0.44
C THR A 190 16.31 -5.81 0.42
N HIS A 191 16.53 -4.51 0.62
CA HIS A 191 15.48 -3.49 0.72
C HIS A 191 14.42 -3.54 -0.39
N LEU A 192 14.82 -3.83 -1.62
CA LEU A 192 13.95 -3.80 -2.80
C LEU A 192 13.42 -5.17 -3.21
N PHE A 193 13.83 -6.26 -2.55
CA PHE A 193 13.42 -7.63 -2.87
C PHE A 193 13.71 -7.98 -4.35
N GLU A 194 14.93 -7.68 -4.81
CA GLU A 194 15.35 -7.91 -6.21
C GLU A 194 16.01 -9.27 -6.40
N GLU A 195 16.36 -9.94 -5.30
CA GLU A 195 16.94 -11.26 -5.33
C GLU A 195 15.92 -12.30 -5.82
N PRO A 196 16.35 -13.34 -6.55
CA PRO A 196 15.46 -14.33 -7.14
C PRO A 196 14.46 -14.92 -6.13
N GLY A 197 13.17 -14.87 -6.44
CA GLY A 197 12.11 -15.46 -5.62
C GLY A 197 11.66 -14.61 -4.43
N THR A 198 12.29 -13.48 -4.15
CA THR A 198 11.96 -12.68 -2.95
C THR A 198 10.72 -11.82 -3.15
N LEU A 199 10.52 -11.24 -4.35
CA LEU A 199 9.31 -10.49 -4.66
C LEU A 199 8.09 -11.42 -4.80
N GLU A 200 8.28 -12.63 -5.31
CA GLU A 200 7.25 -13.68 -5.35
C GLU A 200 6.80 -14.06 -3.94
N GLN A 201 7.74 -14.25 -3.01
CA GLN A 201 7.42 -14.46 -1.59
C GLN A 201 6.63 -13.30 -0.99
N VAL A 202 6.98 -12.05 -1.31
CA VAL A 202 6.22 -10.87 -0.90
C VAL A 202 4.80 -10.92 -1.45
N ALA A 203 4.65 -11.20 -2.75
CA ALA A 203 3.36 -11.24 -3.42
C ALA A 203 2.46 -12.34 -2.86
N ASP A 204 3.02 -13.52 -2.58
CA ASP A 204 2.29 -14.64 -2.00
C ASP A 204 1.82 -14.37 -0.58
N GLN A 205 2.69 -13.80 0.25
CA GLN A 205 2.36 -13.45 1.64
C GLN A 205 1.33 -12.32 1.70
N ALA A 206 1.49 -11.27 0.88
CA ALA A 206 0.53 -10.19 0.77
C ALA A 206 -0.83 -10.69 0.26
N GLY A 207 -0.82 -11.55 -0.77
CA GLY A 207 -2.00 -12.18 -1.32
C GLY A 207 -2.76 -12.98 -0.27
N ALA A 208 -2.08 -13.86 0.47
CA ALA A 208 -2.66 -14.63 1.55
C ALA A 208 -3.27 -13.74 2.65
N TRP A 209 -2.57 -12.66 3.02
CA TRP A 209 -3.05 -11.68 4.00
C TRP A 209 -4.36 -11.02 3.55
N PHE A 210 -4.37 -10.44 2.35
CA PHE A 210 -5.56 -9.77 1.82
C PHE A 210 -6.73 -10.72 1.62
N THR A 211 -6.50 -11.92 1.07
CA THR A 211 -7.59 -12.91 0.92
C THR A 211 -8.16 -13.37 2.25
N THR A 212 -7.38 -13.32 3.33
CA THR A 212 -7.87 -13.68 4.68
C THR A 212 -8.70 -12.55 5.30
N HIS A 213 -8.25 -11.30 5.16
CA HIS A 213 -8.82 -10.17 5.89
C HIS A 213 -9.86 -9.36 5.12
N LEU A 214 -9.81 -9.39 3.78
CA LEU A 214 -10.77 -8.70 2.91
C LEU A 214 -11.96 -9.58 2.54
N ASN A 215 -11.85 -10.90 2.70
CA ASN A 215 -12.92 -11.84 2.44
C ASN A 215 -13.98 -11.75 3.56
N ARG A 216 -14.94 -10.84 3.39
CA ARG A 216 -16.20 -10.73 4.13
C ARG A 216 -16.96 -9.51 3.63
#